data_AF-A0A748E6C1-F1
#
_entry.id   AF-A0A748E6C1-F1
#
_cell.length_a   1.000
_cell.length_b   1.000
_cell.length_c   1.000
_cell.angle_alpha   90.00
_cell.angle_beta   90.00
_cell.angle_gamma   90.00
#
_symmetry.space_group_name_H-M   'P 1'
#
loop_
_entity.id
_entity.type
_entity.pdbx_description
1 polymer ?
#
loop_
_entity_poly.entity_id
_entity_poly.type
_entity_poly.pdbx_seq_one_letter_code
_entity_poly.pdbx_strand_id
1 'polypeptide(L)'
;MGLKSLSELGSGVMEQIYLCAINRYPNEACGFLVRTNGDKYRFIETRNVSDNPQNTFVMHVDDIIAAEDAGEVVAIWHSHTDESADASDADRAGCEATEVPWMILAVRKNVDGNANFHFSEMNVITPDGFEMPYLGRPYVFGVFDCWMLCRDYLKREFNVELNPNAHLHIPSWYTGDNDILDQNYRNEGLVRLAPGTEPQRGDIFFIQYGKMPDHCAVYIGNDMILHHQIDRLSCRAYYGGMYQKHTTHHLRHRDLLKGDETCLS
;
A
#
# COMPACT_ATOMS: atom_id res chain seq x y z
N MET A 1 -12.42 -16.50 -17.88
CA MET A 1 -12.23 -17.91 -17.49
C MET A 1 -12.38 -17.97 -15.98
N GLY A 2 -13.39 -18.66 -15.49
CA GLY A 2 -13.88 -18.51 -14.11
C GLY A 2 -12.86 -18.93 -13.06
N LEU A 3 -12.68 -18.07 -12.04
CA LEU A 3 -12.17 -18.45 -10.73
C LEU A 3 -12.97 -19.68 -10.27
N LYS A 4 -12.37 -20.88 -10.32
CA LYS A 4 -12.84 -21.97 -9.46
C LYS A 4 -12.86 -21.39 -8.06
N SER A 5 -13.99 -21.48 -7.38
CA SER A 5 -14.15 -20.92 -6.05
C SER A 5 -13.03 -21.42 -5.15
N LEU A 6 -12.43 -20.52 -4.37
CA LEU A 6 -11.46 -20.82 -3.30
C LEU A 6 -11.96 -21.88 -2.30
N SER A 7 -13.23 -22.31 -2.42
CA SER A 7 -13.91 -23.36 -1.65
C SER A 7 -13.33 -24.76 -1.78
N GLU A 8 -12.30 -24.99 -2.61
CA GLU A 8 -11.63 -26.30 -2.73
C GLU A 8 -10.11 -26.20 -2.47
N LEU A 9 -9.70 -25.35 -1.53
CA LEU A 9 -8.35 -25.46 -0.95
C LEU A 9 -8.18 -26.87 -0.38
N GLY A 10 -7.22 -27.64 -0.92
CA GLY A 10 -6.92 -28.98 -0.43
C GLY A 10 -6.50 -28.94 1.05
N SER A 11 -6.86 -29.97 1.82
CA SER A 11 -6.64 -30.01 3.28
C SER A 11 -5.20 -29.71 3.72
N GLY A 12 -4.20 -30.05 2.89
CA GLY A 12 -2.79 -29.77 3.16
C GLY A 12 -2.41 -28.28 3.11
N VAL A 13 -3.10 -27.45 2.32
CA VAL A 13 -2.85 -25.99 2.28
C VAL A 13 -3.39 -25.32 3.54
N MET A 14 -4.59 -25.70 3.97
CA MET A 14 -5.18 -25.17 5.21
C MET A 14 -4.36 -25.58 6.43
N GLU A 15 -3.85 -26.81 6.47
CA GLU A 15 -2.95 -27.25 7.54
C GLU A 15 -1.67 -26.39 7.60
N GLN A 16 -1.07 -26.06 6.45
CA GLN A 16 0.11 -25.18 6.39
C GLN A 16 -0.19 -23.76 6.88
N ILE A 17 -1.36 -23.21 6.51
CA ILE A 17 -1.84 -21.92 7.01
C ILE A 17 -1.95 -21.94 8.54
N TYR A 18 -2.61 -22.95 9.11
CA TYR A 18 -2.79 -23.05 10.56
C TYR A 18 -1.47 -23.21 11.31
N LEU A 19 -0.57 -24.05 10.80
CA LEU A 19 0.76 -24.22 11.39
C LEU A 19 1.59 -22.93 11.32
N CYS A 20 1.51 -22.20 10.21
CA CYS A 20 2.18 -20.91 10.07
C CYS A 20 1.66 -19.89 11.08
N ALA A 21 0.33 -19.75 11.21
CA ALA A 21 -0.29 -18.85 12.19
C ALA A 21 0.14 -19.19 13.63
N ILE A 22 0.21 -20.48 13.99
CA ILE A 22 0.72 -20.92 15.31
C ILE A 22 2.17 -20.50 15.52
N ASN A 23 3.03 -20.75 14.52
CA ASN A 23 4.46 -20.51 14.62
C ASN A 23 4.83 -19.02 14.68
N ARG A 24 3.96 -18.14 14.18
CA ARG A 24 4.18 -16.69 14.16
C ARG A 24 3.53 -15.95 15.31
N TYR A 25 2.51 -16.53 15.96
CA TYR A 25 1.86 -15.92 17.12
C TYR A 25 2.89 -15.51 18.21
N PRO A 26 2.80 -14.28 18.78
CA PRO A 26 1.68 -13.33 18.70
C PRO A 26 1.74 -12.36 17.51
N ASN A 27 2.63 -12.57 16.55
CA ASN A 27 2.68 -11.74 15.35
C ASN A 27 1.74 -12.28 14.27
N GLU A 28 1.19 -11.39 13.45
CA GLU A 28 0.48 -11.75 12.22
C GLU A 28 1.40 -12.52 11.27
N ALA A 29 0.97 -13.71 10.88
CA ALA A 29 1.51 -14.44 9.75
C ALA A 29 0.92 -13.87 8.46
N CYS A 30 1.68 -13.93 7.36
CA CYS A 30 1.22 -13.50 6.04
C CYS A 30 1.85 -14.37 4.95
N GLY A 31 1.24 -14.36 3.76
CA GLY A 31 1.83 -14.97 2.59
C GLY A 31 0.89 -15.06 1.40
N PHE A 32 1.22 -15.95 0.47
CA PHE A 32 0.54 -16.10 -0.80
C PHE A 32 -0.02 -17.50 -1.01
N LEU A 33 -1.13 -17.55 -1.75
CA LEU A 33 -1.54 -18.74 -2.46
C LEU A 33 -1.13 -18.58 -3.93
N VAL A 34 -0.27 -19.48 -4.39
CA VAL A 34 0.27 -19.45 -5.75
C VAL A 34 -0.21 -20.64 -6.55
N ARG A 35 -0.77 -20.39 -7.73
CA ARG A 35 -1.11 -21.42 -8.72
C ARG A 35 0.15 -21.79 -9.50
N THR A 36 0.57 -23.03 -9.36
CA THR A 36 1.72 -23.62 -10.04
C THR A 36 1.28 -24.48 -11.23
N ASN A 37 2.23 -24.91 -12.06
CA ASN A 37 1.97 -25.76 -13.23
C ASN A 37 1.15 -27.01 -12.86
N GLY A 38 0.04 -27.22 -13.59
CA GLY A 38 -0.87 -28.36 -13.39
C GLY A 38 -2.00 -28.12 -12.38
N ASP A 39 -2.46 -26.87 -12.24
CA ASP A 39 -3.57 -26.45 -11.36
C ASP A 39 -3.39 -26.78 -9.87
N LYS A 40 -2.13 -26.89 -9.41
CA LYS A 40 -1.82 -27.11 -7.99
C LYS A 40 -1.61 -25.77 -7.29
N TYR A 41 -2.32 -25.59 -6.19
CA TYR A 41 -2.10 -24.47 -5.29
C TYR A 41 -0.94 -24.78 -4.34
N ARG A 42 -0.03 -23.82 -4.21
CA ARG A 42 1.09 -23.84 -3.29
C ARG A 42 0.93 -22.69 -2.31
N PHE A 43 1.03 -23.02 -1.03
CA PHE A 43 1.18 -22.04 0.03
C PHE A 43 2.62 -21.54 0.09
N ILE A 44 2.79 -20.23 0.19
CA ILE A 44 4.08 -19.58 0.38
C ILE A 44 3.95 -18.64 1.57
N GLU A 45 4.69 -18.93 2.64
CA GLU A 45 4.83 -18.04 3.78
C GLU A 45 5.77 -16.87 3.43
N THR A 46 5.43 -15.68 3.91
CA THR A 46 6.28 -14.48 3.79
C THR A 46 6.68 -13.97 5.16
N ARG A 47 7.86 -13.36 5.26
CA ARG A 47 8.28 -12.67 6.47
C ARG A 47 7.46 -11.39 6.67
N ASN A 48 6.82 -11.27 7.84
CA ASN A 48 6.26 -10.00 8.31
C ASN A 48 7.38 -9.11 8.84
N VAL A 49 7.65 -7.99 8.17
CA VAL A 49 8.65 -6.97 8.52
C VAL A 49 8.05 -5.68 9.07
N SER A 50 6.77 -5.70 9.48
CA SER A 50 6.15 -4.54 10.14
C SER A 50 6.85 -4.20 11.46
N ASP A 51 6.93 -2.91 11.78
CA ASP A 51 7.36 -2.41 13.10
C ASP A 51 6.33 -2.71 14.20
N ASN A 52 5.08 -3.02 13.84
CA ASN A 52 4.04 -3.51 14.73
C ASN A 52 3.47 -4.85 14.24
N PRO A 53 4.26 -5.92 14.31
CA PRO A 53 3.93 -7.19 13.66
C PRO A 53 2.78 -7.94 14.36
N GLN A 54 2.32 -7.51 15.54
CA GLN A 54 1.16 -8.10 16.23
C GLN A 54 -0.19 -7.59 15.72
N ASN A 55 -0.21 -6.46 15.02
CA ASN A 55 -1.46 -5.81 14.60
C ASN A 55 -1.49 -5.45 13.11
N THR A 56 -0.37 -5.65 12.41
CA THR A 56 -0.21 -5.32 11.00
C THR A 56 0.87 -6.22 10.39
N PHE A 57 0.84 -6.35 9.06
CA PHE A 57 1.93 -6.99 8.33
C PHE A 57 2.46 -6.15 7.17
N VAL A 58 3.75 -6.31 6.90
CA VAL A 58 4.41 -5.86 5.66
C VAL A 58 5.21 -7.06 5.15
N MET A 59 4.97 -7.48 3.92
CA MET A 59 5.69 -8.62 3.34
C MET A 59 7.10 -8.21 2.92
N HIS A 60 8.10 -9.03 3.24
CA HIS A 60 9.47 -8.80 2.79
C HIS A 60 9.59 -8.90 1.26
N VAL A 61 10.26 -7.93 0.63
CA VAL A 61 10.38 -7.82 -0.84
C VAL A 61 10.89 -9.09 -1.53
N ASP A 62 11.95 -9.73 -1.02
CA ASP A 62 12.46 -10.98 -1.60
C ASP A 62 11.42 -12.12 -1.57
N ASP A 63 10.52 -12.14 -0.60
CA ASP A 63 9.49 -13.19 -0.49
C ASP A 63 8.34 -12.94 -1.48
N ILE A 64 8.06 -11.67 -1.80
CA ILE A 64 7.14 -11.28 -2.87
C ILE A 64 7.69 -11.76 -4.22
N ILE A 65 8.95 -11.42 -4.52
CA ILE A 65 9.63 -11.84 -5.76
C ILE A 65 9.62 -13.37 -5.87
N ALA A 66 9.95 -14.08 -4.79
CA ALA A 66 9.95 -15.54 -4.78
C ALA A 66 8.55 -16.14 -5.02
N ALA A 67 7.49 -15.47 -4.58
CA ALA A 67 6.12 -15.92 -4.82
C ALA A 67 5.69 -15.73 -6.28
N GLU A 68 6.04 -14.59 -6.88
CA GLU A 68 5.80 -14.30 -8.30
C GLU A 68 6.60 -15.25 -9.22
N ASP A 69 7.86 -15.52 -8.88
CA ASP A 69 8.72 -16.48 -9.59
C ASP A 69 8.19 -17.92 -9.50
N ALA A 70 7.46 -18.25 -8.43
CA ALA A 70 6.91 -19.59 -8.20
C ALA A 70 5.66 -19.88 -9.05
N GLY A 71 4.95 -18.86 -9.54
CA GLY A 71 3.75 -19.01 -10.35
C GLY A 71 2.79 -17.81 -10.22
N GLU A 72 1.53 -18.03 -10.58
CA GLU A 72 0.52 -16.98 -10.52
C GLU A 72 -0.03 -16.82 -9.10
N VAL A 73 0.14 -15.64 -8.50
CA VAL A 73 -0.51 -15.30 -7.23
C VAL A 73 -2.02 -15.21 -7.45
N VAL A 74 -2.76 -16.06 -6.74
CA VAL A 74 -4.24 -16.14 -6.87
C VAL A 74 -4.97 -15.67 -5.62
N ALA A 75 -4.27 -15.52 -4.49
CA ALA A 75 -4.78 -14.92 -3.27
C ALA A 75 -3.62 -14.51 -2.35
N ILE A 76 -3.88 -13.53 -1.50
CA ILE A 76 -3.05 -13.20 -0.33
C ILE A 76 -3.74 -13.76 0.91
N TRP A 77 -2.96 -14.15 1.91
CA TRP A 77 -3.52 -14.52 3.20
C TRP A 77 -2.73 -13.88 4.34
N HIS A 78 -3.40 -13.66 5.45
CA HIS A 78 -2.77 -13.31 6.71
C HIS A 78 -3.60 -13.76 7.91
N SER A 79 -3.00 -13.68 9.09
CA SER A 79 -3.68 -13.99 10.34
C SER A 79 -3.83 -12.75 11.21
N HIS A 80 -5.02 -12.52 11.76
CA HIS A 80 -5.21 -11.62 12.89
C HIS A 80 -4.97 -12.37 14.21
N THR A 81 -4.25 -11.76 15.14
CA THR A 81 -3.98 -12.34 16.46
C THR A 81 -4.87 -11.71 17.51
N ASP A 82 -5.63 -12.52 18.26
CA ASP A 82 -6.53 -12.04 19.33
C ASP A 82 -7.62 -11.05 18.89
N GLU A 83 -7.84 -10.92 17.57
CA GLU A 83 -8.94 -10.15 16.95
C GLU A 83 -9.88 -11.06 16.14
N SER A 84 -10.94 -10.51 15.52
CA SER A 84 -11.81 -11.28 14.63
C SER A 84 -11.18 -11.40 13.23
N ALA A 85 -11.73 -12.27 12.39
CA ALA A 85 -11.31 -12.39 10.99
C ALA A 85 -11.96 -11.33 10.09
N ASP A 86 -12.69 -10.37 10.66
CA ASP A 86 -13.31 -9.29 9.89
C ASP A 86 -12.21 -8.43 9.25
N ALA A 87 -12.40 -8.04 8.00
CA ALA A 87 -11.44 -7.23 7.28
C ALA A 87 -11.38 -5.80 7.85
N SER A 88 -10.17 -5.36 8.19
CA SER A 88 -9.88 -3.95 8.48
C SER A 88 -9.91 -3.12 7.20
N ASP A 89 -9.92 -1.78 7.33
CA ASP A 89 -9.79 -0.92 6.15
C ASP A 89 -8.46 -1.11 5.41
N ALA A 90 -7.39 -1.50 6.12
CA ALA A 90 -6.11 -1.84 5.52
C ALA A 90 -6.21 -3.11 4.67
N ASP A 91 -6.91 -4.14 5.17
CA ASP A 91 -7.12 -5.40 4.43
C ASP A 91 -7.96 -5.18 3.18
N ARG A 92 -9.07 -4.44 3.31
CA ARG A 92 -9.94 -4.11 2.18
C ARG A 92 -9.17 -3.38 1.11
N ALA A 93 -8.32 -2.44 1.49
CA ALA A 93 -7.54 -1.71 0.51
C ALA A 93 -6.37 -2.49 -0.07
N GLY A 94 -5.70 -3.34 0.71
CA GLY A 94 -4.71 -4.26 0.20
C GLY A 94 -5.34 -5.20 -0.84
N CYS A 95 -6.56 -5.67 -0.57
CA CYS A 95 -7.38 -6.45 -1.50
C CYS A 95 -7.64 -5.69 -2.81
N GLU A 96 -8.10 -4.44 -2.74
CA GLU A 96 -8.29 -3.60 -3.93
C GLU A 96 -6.99 -3.34 -4.70
N ALA A 97 -5.90 -3.01 -3.99
CA ALA A 97 -4.63 -2.65 -4.62
C ALA A 97 -3.93 -3.82 -5.30
N THR A 98 -4.15 -5.04 -4.81
CA THR A 98 -3.52 -6.26 -5.35
C THR A 98 -4.42 -7.01 -6.34
N GLU A 99 -5.69 -6.60 -6.46
CA GLU A 99 -6.69 -7.16 -7.38
C GLU A 99 -6.88 -8.68 -7.25
N VAL A 100 -6.52 -9.25 -6.09
CA VAL A 100 -6.68 -10.67 -5.77
C VAL A 100 -7.47 -10.84 -4.48
N PRO A 101 -8.15 -11.98 -4.27
CA PRO A 101 -8.81 -12.30 -3.00
C PRO A 101 -7.83 -12.28 -1.82
N TRP A 102 -8.30 -11.78 -0.68
CA TRP A 102 -7.57 -11.82 0.60
C TRP A 102 -8.26 -12.76 1.58
N MET A 103 -7.48 -13.66 2.18
CA MET A 103 -7.93 -14.69 3.11
C MET A 103 -7.44 -14.34 4.52
N ILE A 104 -8.37 -14.08 5.43
CA ILE A 104 -8.10 -13.60 6.79
C ILE A 104 -8.48 -14.68 7.79
N LEU A 105 -7.52 -15.10 8.60
CA LEU A 105 -7.70 -16.09 9.65
C LEU A 105 -7.50 -15.46 11.03
N ALA A 106 -8.47 -15.54 11.93
CA ALA A 106 -8.21 -15.18 13.33
C ALA A 106 -7.62 -16.37 14.08
N VAL A 107 -6.55 -16.12 14.84
CA VAL A 107 -5.91 -17.07 15.75
C VAL A 107 -5.84 -16.50 17.17
N ARG A 108 -6.19 -17.32 18.16
CA ARG A 108 -6.17 -16.93 19.59
C ARG A 108 -5.58 -18.02 20.44
N LYS A 109 -4.78 -17.66 21.44
CA LYS A 109 -4.24 -18.64 22.38
C LYS A 109 -5.31 -19.06 23.38
N ASN A 110 -5.47 -20.36 23.59
CA ASN A 110 -6.42 -20.86 24.58
C ASN A 110 -5.79 -20.80 25.98
N VAL A 111 -6.50 -20.24 26.95
CA VAL A 111 -6.01 -20.12 28.34
C VAL A 111 -6.40 -21.36 29.17
N ASP A 112 -7.48 -22.07 28.79
CA ASP A 112 -8.12 -23.09 29.65
C ASP A 112 -8.50 -24.42 28.92
N GLY A 113 -7.66 -24.97 28.03
CA GLY A 113 -8.04 -26.21 27.31
C GLY A 113 -6.91 -27.10 26.74
N ASN A 114 -7.29 -28.28 26.23
CA ASN A 114 -6.40 -29.31 25.64
C ASN A 114 -5.75 -28.93 24.30
N ALA A 115 -6.28 -27.93 23.59
CA ALA A 115 -5.72 -27.41 22.35
C ALA A 115 -5.16 -26.00 22.59
N ASN A 116 -3.90 -25.77 22.21
CA ASN A 116 -3.15 -24.55 22.52
C ASN A 116 -3.69 -23.29 21.82
N PHE A 117 -4.40 -23.45 20.69
CA PHE A 117 -4.90 -22.34 19.86
C PHE A 117 -6.32 -22.62 19.36
N HIS A 118 -7.10 -21.54 19.20
CA HIS A 118 -8.40 -21.52 18.54
C HIS A 118 -8.31 -20.69 17.26
N PHE A 119 -9.00 -21.16 16.21
CA PHE A 119 -9.05 -20.50 14.91
C PHE A 119 -10.49 -20.17 14.55
N SER A 120 -10.70 -19.04 13.87
CA SER A 120 -11.98 -18.75 13.22
C SER A 120 -12.15 -19.56 11.93
N GLU A 121 -13.35 -19.50 11.37
CA GLU A 121 -13.52 -19.72 9.93
C GLU A 121 -12.69 -18.71 9.14
N MET A 122 -12.25 -19.11 7.95
CA MET A 122 -11.52 -18.21 7.04
C MET A 122 -12.49 -17.17 6.48
N ASN A 123 -12.22 -15.89 6.70
CA ASN A 123 -12.92 -14.83 6.00
C ASN A 123 -12.20 -14.58 4.67
N VAL A 124 -12.96 -14.49 3.57
CA VAL A 124 -12.39 -14.21 2.25
C VAL A 124 -13.06 -12.97 1.70
N ILE A 125 -12.27 -11.93 1.48
CA ILE A 125 -12.71 -10.72 0.79
C ILE A 125 -12.18 -10.71 -0.64
N THR A 126 -12.91 -10.05 -1.53
CA THR A 126 -12.53 -9.83 -2.92
C THR A 126 -12.69 -8.35 -3.23
N PRO A 127 -11.98 -7.81 -4.25
CA PRO A 127 -12.18 -6.43 -4.67
C PRO A 127 -13.66 -6.16 -4.94
N ASP A 128 -14.22 -5.15 -4.26
CA ASP A 128 -15.60 -4.69 -4.34
C ASP A 128 -15.71 -3.21 -4.75
N GLY A 129 -14.58 -2.57 -5.06
CA GLY A 129 -14.48 -1.13 -5.35
C GLY A 129 -14.33 -0.29 -4.09
N PHE A 130 -13.82 -0.83 -2.99
CA PHE A 130 -13.59 -0.09 -1.76
C PHE A 130 -12.59 1.04 -1.97
N GLU A 131 -13.04 2.27 -1.76
CA GLU A 131 -12.16 3.43 -1.75
C GLU A 131 -11.88 3.89 -0.32
N MET A 132 -10.68 3.60 0.19
CA MET A 132 -10.31 4.07 1.53
C MET A 132 -10.36 5.62 1.59
N PRO A 133 -10.93 6.22 2.65
CA PRO A 133 -10.93 7.66 2.84
C PRO A 133 -9.53 8.26 2.77
N TYR A 134 -9.41 9.53 2.37
CA TYR A 134 -8.11 10.21 2.28
C TYR A 134 -7.39 10.36 3.62
N LEU A 135 -8.15 10.42 4.73
CA LEU A 135 -7.62 10.67 6.07
C LEU A 135 -7.66 9.40 6.89
N GLY A 136 -6.69 9.26 7.79
CA GLY A 136 -6.64 8.11 8.69
C GLY A 136 -6.09 6.85 8.04
N ARG A 137 -5.47 6.92 6.84
CA ARG A 137 -4.86 5.76 6.22
C ARG A 137 -3.63 5.32 7.02
N PRO A 138 -3.52 4.05 7.43
CA PRO A 138 -2.28 3.53 7.98
C PRO A 138 -1.21 3.56 6.90
N TYR A 139 0.03 3.87 7.28
CA TYR A 139 1.14 3.85 6.33
C TYR A 139 1.48 2.40 5.98
N VAL A 140 1.31 2.04 4.70
CA VAL A 140 1.69 0.74 4.16
C VAL A 140 2.52 1.01 2.92
N PHE A 141 3.81 0.72 2.99
CA PHE A 141 4.75 1.05 1.92
C PHE A 141 4.32 0.43 0.59
N GLY A 142 4.15 1.27 -0.45
CA GLY A 142 3.72 0.86 -1.79
C GLY A 142 2.23 0.56 -1.98
N VAL A 143 1.43 0.69 -0.92
CA VAL A 143 -0.04 0.52 -0.98
C VAL A 143 -0.72 1.79 -0.51
N PHE A 144 -0.30 2.29 0.66
CA PHE A 144 -0.76 3.51 1.29
C PHE A 144 0.40 4.35 1.75
N ASP A 145 0.97 5.05 0.78
CA ASP A 145 2.02 6.02 0.97
C ASP A 145 1.64 7.39 0.39
N CYS A 146 2.58 8.33 0.48
CA CYS A 146 2.39 9.68 -0.01
C CYS A 146 2.07 9.75 -1.51
N TRP A 147 2.67 8.86 -2.32
CA TRP A 147 2.47 8.84 -3.77
C TRP A 147 1.11 8.27 -4.12
N MET A 148 0.72 7.16 -3.50
CA MET A 148 -0.62 6.57 -3.67
C MET A 148 -1.72 7.53 -3.24
N LEU A 149 -1.50 8.32 -2.17
CA LEU A 149 -2.48 9.33 -1.76
C LEU A 149 -2.63 10.47 -2.79
N CYS A 150 -1.54 10.91 -3.41
CA CYS A 150 -1.58 11.91 -4.48
C CYS A 150 -2.29 11.36 -5.73
N ARG A 151 -1.96 10.13 -6.12
CA ARG A 151 -2.60 9.40 -7.24
C ARG A 151 -4.10 9.27 -7.02
N ASP A 152 -4.52 8.80 -5.84
CA ASP A 152 -5.93 8.65 -5.49
C ASP A 152 -6.68 9.98 -5.56
N TYR A 153 -6.09 11.05 -5.02
CA TYR A 153 -6.72 12.37 -5.06
C TYR A 153 -6.89 12.86 -6.50
N LEU A 154 -5.86 12.76 -7.34
CA LEU A 154 -5.97 13.17 -8.74
C LEU A 154 -6.99 12.33 -9.52
N LYS A 155 -7.02 11.02 -9.29
CA LYS A 155 -7.99 10.13 -9.94
C LYS A 155 -9.42 10.47 -9.53
N ARG A 156 -9.69 10.60 -8.23
CA ARG A 156 -11.06 10.81 -7.72
C ARG A 156 -11.59 12.21 -7.99
N GLU A 157 -10.74 13.24 -7.86
CA GLU A 157 -11.18 14.63 -7.96
C GLU A 157 -11.12 15.19 -9.39
N PHE A 158 -10.25 14.64 -10.23
CA PHE A 158 -9.99 15.18 -11.58
C PHE A 158 -10.01 14.12 -12.70
N ASN A 159 -10.21 12.84 -12.37
CA ASN A 159 -10.08 11.73 -13.32
C ASN A 159 -8.71 11.69 -14.04
N VAL A 160 -7.66 12.14 -13.35
CA VAL A 160 -6.28 12.11 -13.81
C VAL A 160 -5.59 10.89 -13.22
N GLU A 161 -5.00 10.05 -14.07
CA GLU A 161 -4.28 8.85 -13.64
C GLU A 161 -2.79 9.12 -13.53
N LEU A 162 -2.22 8.80 -12.36
CA LEU A 162 -0.78 8.60 -12.20
C LEU A 162 -0.50 7.10 -12.14
N ASN A 163 0.64 6.67 -12.64
CA ASN A 163 1.04 5.28 -12.55
C ASN A 163 1.47 4.93 -11.11
N PRO A 164 1.25 3.67 -10.68
CA PRO A 164 1.94 3.14 -9.52
C PRO A 164 3.45 3.09 -9.86
N ASN A 165 4.22 4.03 -9.32
CA ASN A 165 5.65 4.11 -9.60
C ASN A 165 6.36 3.01 -8.81
N ALA A 166 6.60 1.87 -9.46
CA ALA A 166 7.21 0.68 -8.86
C ALA A 166 8.57 0.97 -8.21
N HIS A 167 9.31 2.00 -8.66
CA HIS A 167 10.58 2.38 -8.07
C HIS A 167 10.44 3.06 -6.70
N LEU A 168 9.29 3.68 -6.41
CA LEU A 168 8.98 4.21 -5.07
C LEU A 168 8.63 3.11 -4.07
N HIS A 169 8.41 1.88 -4.54
CA HIS A 169 8.11 0.70 -3.73
C HIS A 169 9.38 -0.14 -3.45
N ILE A 170 10.57 0.41 -3.70
CA ILE A 170 11.84 -0.19 -3.27
C ILE A 170 12.12 0.24 -1.82
N PRO A 171 12.24 -0.69 -0.85
CA PRO A 171 12.49 -0.32 0.54
C PRO A 171 13.72 0.58 0.68
N SER A 172 13.60 1.65 1.48
CA SER A 172 14.68 2.60 1.73
C SER A 172 15.23 3.30 0.47
N TRP A 173 14.44 3.43 -0.60
CA TRP A 173 14.89 4.08 -1.84
C TRP A 173 15.48 5.48 -1.62
N TYR A 174 14.93 6.23 -0.66
CA TYR A 174 15.36 7.58 -0.28
C TYR A 174 16.77 7.64 0.32
N THR A 175 17.38 6.49 0.64
CA THR A 175 18.78 6.38 1.11
C THR A 175 19.78 6.11 -0.03
N GLY A 176 19.29 5.83 -1.23
CA GLY A 176 20.13 5.52 -2.39
C GLY A 176 20.82 6.74 -3.00
N ASP A 177 21.33 6.55 -4.22
CA ASP A 177 21.98 7.61 -5.00
C ASP A 177 21.09 8.19 -6.11
N ASN A 178 19.91 7.59 -6.35
CA ASN A 178 18.98 8.00 -7.39
C ASN A 178 17.81 8.79 -6.80
N ASP A 179 17.61 10.02 -7.27
CA ASP A 179 16.40 10.81 -6.99
C ASP A 179 15.22 10.28 -7.81
N ILE A 180 14.53 9.28 -7.26
CA ILE A 180 13.45 8.56 -7.95
C ILE A 180 12.30 9.51 -8.27
N LEU A 181 12.00 10.48 -7.42
CA LEU A 181 10.91 11.43 -7.66
C LEU A 181 11.26 12.41 -8.79
N ASP A 182 12.45 13.02 -8.77
CA ASP A 182 12.88 13.94 -9.84
C ASP A 182 13.01 13.23 -11.20
N GLN A 183 13.48 11.98 -11.21
CA GLN A 183 13.65 11.21 -12.44
C GLN A 183 12.33 10.79 -13.09
N ASN A 184 11.25 10.62 -12.32
CA ASN A 184 10.03 9.98 -12.82
C ASN A 184 8.84 10.90 -13.03
N TYR A 185 8.76 12.06 -12.35
CA TYR A 185 7.52 12.86 -12.41
C TYR A 185 7.09 13.25 -13.84
N ARG A 186 8.05 13.46 -14.75
CA ARG A 186 7.76 13.80 -16.16
C ARG A 186 7.06 12.65 -16.90
N ASN A 187 7.36 11.41 -16.55
CA ASN A 187 6.71 10.22 -17.14
C ASN A 187 5.25 10.10 -16.68
N GLU A 188 4.91 10.71 -15.55
CA GLU A 188 3.58 10.76 -14.97
C GLU A 188 2.75 11.95 -15.46
N GLY A 189 3.16 12.57 -16.58
CA GLY A 189 2.47 13.74 -17.12
C GLY A 189 2.56 14.99 -16.24
N LEU A 190 3.40 14.99 -15.20
CA LEU A 190 3.62 16.15 -14.35
C LEU A 190 4.64 17.10 -14.99
N VAL A 191 4.40 18.39 -14.86
CA VAL A 191 5.33 19.46 -15.23
C VAL A 191 5.68 20.29 -14.00
N ARG A 192 6.91 20.78 -13.95
CA ARG A 192 7.39 21.64 -12.88
C ARG A 192 7.01 23.09 -13.17
N LEU A 193 6.38 23.76 -12.23
CA LEU A 193 5.93 25.14 -12.35
C LEU A 193 7.04 26.11 -11.95
N ALA A 194 7.03 27.31 -12.53
CA ALA A 194 7.98 28.36 -12.21
C ALA A 194 7.88 28.79 -10.72
N PRO A 195 9.00 29.18 -10.08
CA PRO A 195 8.95 29.67 -8.70
C PRO A 195 8.00 30.86 -8.55
N GLY A 196 7.20 30.84 -7.48
CA GLY A 196 6.20 31.89 -7.22
C GLY A 196 4.85 31.68 -7.91
N THR A 197 4.67 30.58 -8.66
CA THR A 197 3.35 30.19 -9.17
C THR A 197 2.41 29.90 -8.00
N GLU A 198 1.20 30.44 -8.06
CA GLU A 198 0.21 30.23 -7.00
C GLU A 198 -0.34 28.79 -7.03
N PRO A 199 -0.36 28.08 -5.88
CA PRO A 199 -0.90 26.72 -5.80
C PRO A 199 -2.36 26.63 -6.22
N GLN A 200 -2.70 25.60 -6.99
CA GLN A 200 -4.08 25.24 -7.33
C GLN A 200 -4.39 23.82 -6.86
N ARG A 201 -5.68 23.53 -6.63
CA ARG A 201 -6.11 22.18 -6.24
C ARG A 201 -5.61 21.15 -7.25
N GLY A 202 -5.03 20.06 -6.73
CA GLY A 202 -4.41 19.02 -7.56
C GLY A 202 -2.92 19.22 -7.84
N ASP A 203 -2.33 20.36 -7.47
CA ASP A 203 -0.88 20.52 -7.52
C ASP A 203 -0.20 19.56 -6.55
N ILE A 204 0.93 18.99 -6.97
CA ILE A 204 1.75 18.10 -6.14
C ILE A 204 3.02 18.83 -5.74
N PHE A 205 3.38 18.74 -4.47
CA PHE A 205 4.64 19.20 -3.94
C PHE A 205 5.54 18.03 -3.61
N PHE A 206 6.78 18.05 -4.10
CA PHE A 206 7.82 17.18 -3.55
C PHE A 206 8.56 17.93 -2.45
N ILE A 207 8.72 17.26 -1.31
CA ILE A 207 9.27 17.80 -0.07
C ILE A 207 10.49 16.96 0.30
N GLN A 208 11.57 17.64 0.68
CA GLN A 208 12.84 17.02 1.02
C GLN A 208 13.09 17.07 2.53
N TYR A 209 13.02 15.92 3.21
CA TYR A 209 13.47 15.78 4.59
C TYR A 209 14.91 15.26 4.69
N GLY A 210 15.31 14.36 3.78
CA GLY A 210 16.64 13.75 3.74
C GLY A 210 17.58 14.31 2.67
N LYS A 211 18.37 13.40 2.08
CA LYS A 211 19.38 13.70 1.04
C LYS A 211 18.76 14.22 -0.26
N MET A 212 17.55 13.81 -0.57
CA MET A 212 16.79 14.11 -1.79
C MET A 212 15.30 14.24 -1.44
N PRO A 213 14.43 14.73 -2.34
CA PRO A 213 12.99 14.70 -2.14
C PRO A 213 12.52 13.27 -1.87
N ASP A 214 11.94 13.07 -0.70
CA ASP A 214 11.56 11.76 -0.15
C ASP A 214 10.08 11.69 0.24
N HIS A 215 9.34 12.77 0.01
CA HIS A 215 7.95 12.89 0.37
C HIS A 215 7.17 13.70 -0.68
N CYS A 216 5.89 13.38 -0.86
CA CYS A 216 5.00 14.20 -1.67
C CYS A 216 3.68 14.53 -0.98
N ALA A 217 3.06 15.62 -1.40
CA ALA A 217 1.80 16.10 -0.86
C ALA A 217 0.97 16.74 -1.97
N VAL A 218 -0.35 16.56 -1.92
CA VAL A 218 -1.26 17.18 -2.89
C VAL A 218 -1.95 18.40 -2.26
N TYR A 219 -1.97 19.52 -2.97
CA TYR A 219 -2.66 20.73 -2.56
C TYR A 219 -4.17 20.55 -2.72
N ILE A 220 -4.91 20.78 -1.64
CA ILE A 220 -6.36 20.57 -1.59
C ILE A 220 -7.15 21.89 -1.49
N GLY A 221 -6.47 23.03 -1.61
CA GLY A 221 -7.06 24.38 -1.53
C GLY A 221 -6.98 24.98 -0.13
N ASN A 222 -7.27 26.28 -0.02
CA ASN A 222 -7.29 27.03 1.24
C ASN A 222 -6.01 26.88 2.07
N ASP A 223 -4.86 26.91 1.39
CA ASP A 223 -3.53 26.72 1.99
C ASP A 223 -3.34 25.39 2.71
N MET A 224 -4.12 24.37 2.33
CA MET A 224 -4.01 23.03 2.89
C MET A 224 -3.42 22.05 1.88
N ILE A 225 -2.62 21.13 2.41
CA ILE A 225 -2.17 19.91 1.73
C ILE A 225 -2.76 18.68 2.39
N LEU A 226 -2.96 17.65 1.58
CA LEU A 226 -3.19 16.29 2.00
C LEU A 226 -1.88 15.52 1.81
N HIS A 227 -1.44 14.80 2.84
CA HIS A 227 -0.20 14.04 2.76
C HIS A 227 -0.21 12.84 3.69
N HIS A 228 0.70 11.91 3.42
CA HIS A 228 0.87 10.68 4.20
C HIS A 228 2.33 10.52 4.58
N GLN A 229 2.68 10.90 5.80
CA GLN A 229 4.04 10.75 6.30
C GLN A 229 4.28 9.30 6.73
N ILE A 230 5.51 8.83 6.56
CA ILE A 230 5.99 7.54 7.07
C ILE A 230 5.62 7.42 8.57
N ASP A 231 5.13 6.25 8.96
CA ASP A 231 4.71 5.88 10.32
C ASP A 231 3.61 6.76 10.93
N ARG A 232 2.83 7.45 10.09
CA ARG A 232 1.69 8.27 10.54
C ARG A 232 0.45 8.00 9.73
N LEU A 233 -0.69 8.32 10.33
CA LEU A 233 -1.95 8.36 9.60
C LEU A 233 -1.93 9.50 8.57
N SER A 234 -2.49 9.27 7.39
CA SER A 234 -2.69 10.32 6.41
C SER A 234 -3.55 11.45 6.99
N CYS A 235 -3.16 12.71 6.73
CA CYS A 235 -3.78 13.86 7.37
C CYS A 235 -3.76 15.10 6.48
N ARG A 236 -4.49 16.13 6.93
CA ARG A 236 -4.40 17.48 6.36
C ARG A 236 -3.42 18.30 7.16
N ALA A 237 -2.64 19.12 6.48
CA ALA A 237 -1.75 20.09 7.10
C ALA A 237 -1.79 21.43 6.36
N TYR A 238 -1.47 22.51 7.06
CA TYR A 238 -1.28 23.81 6.42
C TYR A 238 0.01 23.79 5.59
N TYR A 239 -0.08 24.22 4.33
CA TYR A 239 1.05 24.37 3.43
C TYR A 239 1.84 25.64 3.77
N GLY A 240 2.67 25.53 4.80
CA GLY A 240 3.55 26.61 5.23
C GLY A 240 4.68 26.07 6.10
N GLY A 241 5.47 26.98 6.66
CA GLY A 241 6.53 26.63 7.59
C GLY A 241 7.49 25.59 6.99
N MET A 242 7.55 24.41 7.61
CA MET A 242 8.48 23.34 7.22
C MET A 242 8.15 22.77 5.83
N TYR A 243 6.88 22.59 5.48
CA TYR A 243 6.49 22.03 4.18
C TYR A 243 6.90 22.92 3.01
N GLN A 244 6.56 24.21 3.07
CA GLN A 244 6.91 25.16 2.01
C GLN A 244 8.43 25.39 1.94
N LYS A 245 9.14 25.46 3.08
CA LYS A 245 10.59 25.66 3.12
C LYS A 245 11.37 24.51 2.48
N HIS A 246 10.88 23.29 2.58
CA HIS A 246 11.53 22.09 2.06
C HIS A 246 10.92 21.59 0.75
N THR A 247 9.97 22.33 0.17
CA THR A 247 9.41 22.00 -1.14
C THR A 247 10.47 22.26 -2.20
N THR A 248 10.86 21.21 -2.90
CA THR A 248 11.85 21.26 -3.97
C THR A 248 11.20 21.33 -5.34
N HIS A 249 9.97 20.81 -5.47
CA HIS A 249 9.19 20.79 -6.70
C HIS A 249 7.77 21.27 -6.43
N HIS A 250 7.27 22.17 -7.29
CA HIS A 250 5.85 22.49 -7.43
C HIS A 250 5.42 21.95 -8.78
N LEU A 251 4.55 20.95 -8.77
CA LEU A 251 4.18 20.17 -9.94
C LEU A 251 2.68 20.29 -10.23
N ARG A 252 2.33 20.24 -11.51
CA ARG A 252 0.94 20.13 -11.99
C ARG A 252 0.85 19.12 -13.12
N HIS A 253 -0.21 18.33 -13.17
CA HIS A 253 -0.47 17.43 -14.28
C HIS A 253 -0.84 18.23 -15.53
N ARG A 254 -0.35 17.82 -16.71
CA ARG A 254 -0.60 18.53 -17.99
C ARG A 254 -2.08 18.73 -18.29
N ASP A 255 -2.92 17.76 -17.94
CA ASP A 255 -4.38 17.84 -18.15
C ASP A 255 -5.07 18.89 -17.28
N LEU A 256 -4.38 19.43 -16.27
CA LEU A 256 -4.88 20.46 -15.37
C LEU A 256 -4.33 21.86 -15.69
N LEU A 257 -3.47 21.98 -16.70
CA LEU A 257 -2.95 23.28 -17.14
C LEU A 257 -4.04 24.08 -17.85
N LYS A 258 -4.06 25.39 -17.60
CA LYS A 258 -4.95 26.34 -18.27
C LYS A 258 -4.30 27.00 -19.48
N GLY A 259 -2.99 26.86 -19.63
CA GLY A 259 -2.20 27.34 -20.77
C GLY A 259 -1.54 28.69 -20.55
N ASP A 260 -1.74 29.32 -19.38
CA ASP A 260 -1.09 30.56 -18.95
C ASP A 260 0.10 30.29 -18.00
N GLU A 261 0.27 29.05 -17.55
CA GLU A 261 1.31 28.70 -16.61
C GLU A 261 2.71 28.64 -17.26
N THR A 262 3.70 29.24 -16.60
CA THR A 262 5.11 29.08 -16.99
C THR A 262 5.65 27.78 -16.41
N CYS A 263 5.93 26.81 -17.29
CA CYS A 263 6.52 25.53 -16.92
C CYS A 263 8.04 25.54 -17.10
N LEU A 264 8.76 24.94 -16.15
CA LEU A 264 10.19 24.70 -16.25
C LEU A 264 10.43 23.44 -17.10
N SER A 265 11.49 23.48 -17.91
CA SER A 265 11.97 22.35 -18.72
C SER A 265 12.55 21.24 -17.85
#